data_AF-A0A2A8PTH0-F1
#
_entry.id   AF-A0A2A8PTH0-F1
#
_cell.length_a   1.000
_cell.length_b   1.000
_cell.length_c   1.000
_cell.angle_alpha   90.00
_cell.angle_beta   90.00
_cell.angle_gamma   90.00
#
_symmetry.space_group_name_H-M   'P 1'
#
loop_
_entity.id
_entity.type
_entity.pdbx_description
1 polymer ?
#
loop_
_entity_poly.entity_id
_entity_poly.type
_entity_poly.pdbx_seq_one_letter_code
_entity_poly.pdbx_strand_id
1 'polypeptide(L)'
;MREIQVSKSVKWVIFKENCTGVFLNSLYFIGLVGLYYVVSYIYPNLKEFVNLSDATTAGLVGAFGGAAISLMGSLFVSKSTHKKQQEVKGIVTRKNVIYSPLYDELKNLQKQLNDLEYPDRIYFNKENEGYHVSGKPHRFYAWGRIKLDVRYTQVPSYLVAALNNFEEGGLEYSTLRGKALKGIEEQLESISSQIHSIEERYFKMHTNVYSNEFLNKLLKGIKIETVDIEKIYGVHSCELSEEEIRAISNCLNEVCANLASVKSVQEFYGAFITNLNELLSGIEILIRFIQKKFEYQNTKI
;
A
#
# COMPACT_ATOMS: atom_id res chain seq x y z
N MET A 1 6.80 -5.19 13.63
CA MET A 1 6.60 -4.54 12.30
C MET A 1 7.49 -3.30 12.15
N ARG A 2 8.19 -3.12 11.02
CA ARG A 2 9.01 -1.92 10.76
C ARG A 2 8.15 -0.78 10.21
N GLU A 3 8.36 0.45 10.66
CA GLU A 3 7.66 1.61 10.10
C GLU A 3 8.35 2.05 8.80
N ILE A 4 7.68 1.90 7.66
CA ILE A 4 8.20 2.32 6.36
C ILE A 4 7.39 3.52 5.89
N GLN A 5 8.01 4.71 5.86
CA GLN A 5 7.37 5.96 5.45
C GLN A 5 7.29 6.04 3.91
N VAL A 6 6.30 5.35 3.34
CA VAL A 6 6.05 5.33 1.89
C VAL A 6 5.73 6.72 1.37
N SER A 7 4.90 7.49 2.09
CA SER A 7 4.49 8.83 1.67
C SER A 7 5.69 9.78 1.55
N LYS A 8 6.64 9.70 2.48
CA LYS A 8 7.88 10.49 2.47
C LYS A 8 8.78 10.12 1.29
N SER A 9 8.94 8.81 1.04
CA SER A 9 9.73 8.30 -0.08
C SER A 9 9.15 8.76 -1.42
N VAL A 10 7.82 8.65 -1.58
CA VAL A 10 7.10 9.12 -2.78
C VAL A 10 7.24 10.63 -2.95
N LYS A 11 7.06 11.42 -1.89
CA LYS A 11 7.24 12.89 -1.93
C LYS A 11 8.65 13.27 -2.38
N TRP A 12 9.67 12.56 -1.92
CA TRP A 12 11.06 12.82 -2.31
C TRP A 12 11.32 12.50 -3.79
N VAL A 13 10.78 11.38 -4.30
CA VAL A 13 10.85 11.04 -5.73
C VAL A 13 10.17 12.13 -6.57
N ILE A 14 8.98 12.58 -6.18
CA ILE A 14 8.25 13.66 -6.85
C ILE A 14 9.05 14.96 -6.85
N PHE A 15 9.68 15.32 -5.73
CA PHE A 15 10.52 16.50 -5.61
C PHE A 15 11.69 16.47 -6.60
N LYS A 16 12.45 15.37 -6.63
CA LYS A 16 13.58 15.18 -7.54
C LYS A 16 13.18 15.29 -9.01
N GLU A 17 12.05 14.69 -9.36
CA GLU A 17 11.45 14.77 -10.69
C GLU A 17 11.12 16.20 -11.13
N ASN A 18 10.60 17.03 -10.21
CA ASN A 18 10.27 18.42 -10.51
C ASN A 18 11.53 19.30 -10.63
N CYS A 19 12.55 19.09 -9.79
CA CYS A 19 13.82 19.83 -9.87
C CYS A 19 14.56 19.58 -11.19
N THR A 20 14.52 18.34 -11.70
CA THR A 20 15.20 17.96 -12.95
C THR A 20 14.61 18.72 -14.16
N GLY A 21 13.29 18.97 -14.17
CA GLY A 21 12.64 19.77 -15.20
C GLY A 21 13.10 21.23 -15.22
N VAL A 22 13.30 21.84 -14.04
CA VAL A 22 13.81 23.22 -13.92
C VAL A 22 15.23 23.34 -14.46
N PHE A 23 16.09 22.36 -14.15
CA PHE A 23 17.49 22.33 -14.62
C PHE A 23 17.62 22.15 -16.14
N LEU A 24 16.76 21.34 -16.76
CA LEU A 24 16.74 21.18 -18.21
C LEU A 24 16.29 22.46 -18.94
N ASN A 25 15.30 23.17 -18.38
CA ASN A 25 14.84 24.43 -18.94
C ASN A 25 15.92 25.52 -18.87
N SER A 26 16.69 25.60 -17.78
CA SER A 26 17.79 26.57 -17.69
C SER A 26 18.91 26.28 -18.71
N LEU A 27 19.26 25.01 -18.92
CA LEU A 27 20.19 24.59 -19.97
C LEU A 27 19.72 24.97 -21.38
N TYR A 28 18.42 24.83 -21.67
CA TYR A 28 17.84 25.27 -22.94
C TYR A 28 17.96 26.79 -23.15
N PHE A 29 17.67 27.59 -22.11
CA PHE A 29 17.84 29.04 -22.17
C PHE A 29 19.30 29.45 -22.40
N ILE A 30 20.26 28.78 -21.75
CA ILE A 30 21.69 29.00 -21.98
C ILE A 30 22.06 28.69 -23.43
N GLY A 31 21.53 27.60 -24.00
CA GLY A 31 21.72 27.24 -25.41
C GLY A 31 21.20 28.32 -26.38
N LEU A 32 20.02 28.89 -26.11
CA LEU A 32 19.46 30.00 -26.92
C LEU A 32 20.31 31.27 -26.83
N VAL A 33 20.80 31.61 -25.65
CA VAL A 33 21.71 32.76 -25.45
C VAL A 33 23.02 32.53 -26.21
N GLY A 34 23.56 31.31 -26.17
CA GLY A 34 24.74 30.92 -26.96
C GLY A 34 24.51 31.04 -28.47
N LEU A 35 23.36 30.57 -28.97
CA LEU A 35 22.99 30.70 -30.38
C LEU A 35 22.87 32.18 -30.79
N TYR A 36 22.22 33.00 -29.97
CA TYR A 36 22.12 34.44 -30.20
C TYR A 36 23.50 35.09 -30.28
N TYR A 37 24.42 34.72 -29.38
CA TYR A 37 25.80 35.22 -29.41
C TYR A 37 26.53 34.83 -30.70
N VAL A 38 26.41 33.59 -31.16
CA VAL A 38 27.01 33.15 -32.44
C VAL A 38 26.46 33.97 -33.62
N VAL A 39 25.15 34.16 -33.70
CA VAL A 39 24.50 34.91 -34.79
C VAL A 39 24.81 36.41 -34.72
N SER A 40 24.88 36.99 -33.53
CA SER A 40 25.08 38.44 -33.37
C SER A 40 26.55 38.85 -33.46
N TYR A 41 27.50 38.00 -33.05
CA TYR A 41 28.91 38.34 -32.94
C TYR A 41 29.82 37.58 -33.92
N ILE A 42 29.57 36.31 -34.19
CA ILE A 42 30.45 35.50 -35.05
C ILE A 42 30.07 35.66 -36.52
N TYR A 43 28.78 35.65 -36.84
CA TYR A 43 28.29 35.79 -38.22
C TYR A 43 28.73 37.10 -38.93
N PRO A 44 28.74 38.28 -38.28
CA PRO A 44 29.25 39.50 -38.91
C PRO A 44 30.75 39.42 -39.25
N ASN A 45 31.54 38.77 -38.38
CA ASN A 45 32.99 38.62 -38.56
C ASN A 45 33.34 37.58 -39.65
N LEU A 46 32.43 36.65 -39.96
CA LEU A 46 32.59 35.70 -41.07
C LEU A 46 32.37 36.34 -42.45
N LYS A 47 31.72 37.51 -42.52
CA LYS A 47 31.47 38.22 -43.79
C LYS A 47 32.75 38.71 -44.47
N GLU A 48 33.85 38.87 -43.73
CA GLU A 48 35.15 39.24 -44.29
C GLU A 48 35.83 38.09 -45.06
N PHE A 49 35.48 36.84 -44.77
CA PHE A 49 36.09 35.65 -45.38
C PHE A 49 35.22 35.01 -46.48
N VAL A 50 33.95 35.40 -46.60
CA VAL A 50 32.98 34.82 -47.54
C VAL A 50 32.22 35.93 -48.26
N ASN A 51 32.28 35.97 -49.59
CA ASN A 51 31.58 36.99 -50.38
C ASN A 51 30.07 36.68 -50.49
N LEU A 52 29.31 37.15 -49.50
CA LEU A 52 27.86 36.95 -49.38
C LEU A 52 27.03 37.88 -50.29
N SER A 53 27.67 38.68 -51.15
CA SER A 53 26.97 39.53 -52.13
C SER A 53 26.53 38.76 -53.38
N ASP A 54 27.12 37.59 -53.62
CA ASP A 54 26.68 36.65 -54.65
C ASP A 54 25.48 35.84 -54.16
N ALA A 55 24.37 35.92 -54.90
CA ALA A 55 23.10 35.28 -54.57
C ALA A 55 23.24 33.75 -54.47
N THR A 56 24.13 33.15 -55.26
CA THR A 56 24.37 31.70 -55.25
C THR A 56 25.10 31.28 -53.98
N THR A 57 26.15 31.99 -53.60
CA THR A 57 26.93 31.74 -52.37
C THR A 57 26.10 32.02 -51.11
N ALA A 58 25.32 33.10 -51.09
CA ALA A 58 24.40 33.42 -50.00
C ALA A 58 23.29 32.36 -49.85
N GLY A 59 22.75 31.87 -50.97
CA GLY A 59 21.76 30.79 -50.99
C GLY A 59 22.30 29.47 -50.43
N LEU A 60 23.55 29.11 -50.77
CA LEU A 60 24.23 27.93 -50.25
C LEU A 60 24.47 28.03 -48.73
N VAL A 61 24.99 29.14 -48.24
CA VAL A 61 25.22 29.36 -46.80
C VAL A 61 23.91 29.33 -46.01
N GLY A 62 22.85 29.95 -46.55
CA GLY A 62 21.51 29.90 -45.97
C GLY A 62 20.92 28.48 -45.95
N ALA A 63 21.10 27.70 -47.02
CA ALA A 63 20.62 26.33 -47.10
C ALA A 63 21.36 25.38 -46.15
N PHE A 64 22.68 25.49 -46.03
CA PHE A 64 23.46 24.70 -45.07
C PHE A 64 23.16 25.09 -43.61
N GLY A 65 23.01 26.38 -43.32
CA GLY A 65 22.60 26.87 -42.00
C GLY A 65 21.19 26.40 -41.62
N GLY A 66 20.24 26.52 -42.54
CA GLY A 66 18.87 26.02 -42.38
C GLY A 66 18.83 24.50 -42.19
N ALA A 67 19.57 23.74 -43.00
CA ALA A 67 19.67 22.28 -42.87
C ALA A 67 20.30 21.86 -41.54
N ALA A 68 21.34 22.53 -41.06
CA ALA A 68 21.96 22.24 -39.77
C ALA A 68 21.03 22.55 -38.59
N ILE A 69 20.30 23.67 -38.64
CA ILE A 69 19.29 24.04 -37.63
C ILE A 69 18.11 23.05 -37.66
N SER A 70 17.62 22.66 -38.83
CA SER A 70 16.56 21.66 -38.98
C SER A 70 17.01 20.26 -38.53
N LEU A 71 18.27 19.87 -38.78
CA LEU A 71 18.83 18.60 -38.33
C LEU A 71 19.02 18.59 -36.80
N MET A 72 19.54 19.67 -36.21
CA MET A 72 19.63 19.82 -34.76
C MET A 72 18.25 19.85 -34.11
N GLY A 73 17.31 20.59 -34.70
CA GLY A 73 15.91 20.65 -34.28
C GLY A 73 15.23 19.28 -34.35
N SER A 74 15.36 18.56 -35.46
CA SER A 74 14.78 17.23 -35.63
C SER A 74 15.42 16.17 -34.74
N LEU A 75 16.74 16.17 -34.52
CA LEU A 75 17.40 15.23 -33.61
C LEU A 75 17.04 15.51 -32.14
N PHE A 76 16.98 16.79 -31.75
CA PHE A 76 16.60 17.19 -30.40
C PHE A 76 15.10 16.95 -30.13
N VAL A 77 14.23 17.27 -31.08
CA VAL A 77 12.77 17.09 -30.97
C VAL A 77 12.39 15.61 -31.14
N SER A 78 12.89 14.89 -32.13
CA SER A 78 12.47 13.51 -32.42
C SER A 78 12.92 12.53 -31.33
N LYS A 79 14.20 12.54 -30.93
CA LYS A 79 14.69 11.63 -29.88
C LYS A 79 14.12 11.96 -28.50
N SER A 80 13.90 13.24 -28.21
CA SER A 80 13.31 13.67 -26.94
C SER A 80 11.82 13.39 -26.90
N THR A 81 11.08 13.63 -27.98
CA THR A 81 9.60 13.54 -27.96
C THR A 81 9.11 12.11 -28.04
N HIS A 82 9.63 11.26 -28.94
CA HIS A 82 9.17 9.87 -29.05
C HIS A 82 9.55 9.04 -27.83
N LYS A 83 10.78 9.19 -27.32
CA LYS A 83 11.21 8.51 -26.11
C LYS A 83 10.40 8.96 -24.89
N LYS A 84 10.18 10.27 -24.72
CA LYS A 84 9.31 10.78 -23.65
C LYS A 84 7.88 10.31 -23.78
N GLN A 85 7.31 10.26 -24.99
CA GLN A 85 5.96 9.74 -25.18
C GLN A 85 5.84 8.26 -24.79
N GLN A 86 6.84 7.44 -25.12
CA GLN A 86 6.87 6.04 -24.68
C GLN A 86 7.07 5.89 -23.17
N GLU A 87 7.95 6.69 -22.57
CA GLU A 87 8.17 6.72 -21.12
C GLU A 87 6.89 7.15 -20.37
N VAL A 88 6.21 8.20 -20.85
CA VAL A 88 4.94 8.70 -20.32
C VAL A 88 3.85 7.64 -20.42
N LYS A 89 3.70 7.00 -21.59
CA LYS A 89 2.78 5.86 -21.76
C LYS A 89 3.08 4.75 -20.76
N GLY A 90 4.35 4.39 -20.59
CA GLY A 90 4.78 3.40 -19.60
C GLY A 90 4.43 3.78 -18.16
N ILE A 91 4.61 5.05 -17.76
CA ILE A 91 4.25 5.55 -16.43
C ILE A 91 2.73 5.46 -16.20
N VAL A 92 1.93 5.89 -17.18
CA VAL A 92 0.46 5.81 -17.13
C VAL A 92 -0.02 4.37 -17.08
N THR A 93 0.58 3.48 -17.88
CA THR A 93 0.29 2.04 -17.84
C THR A 93 0.59 1.47 -16.45
N ARG A 94 1.76 1.76 -15.85
CA ARG A 94 2.08 1.31 -14.48
C ARG A 94 1.06 1.79 -13.45
N LYS A 95 0.61 3.04 -13.54
CA LYS A 95 -0.46 3.54 -12.68
C LYS A 95 -1.72 2.68 -12.79
N ASN A 96 -2.19 2.42 -14.01
CA ASN A 96 -3.42 1.67 -14.25
C ASN A 96 -3.33 0.17 -13.91
N VAL A 97 -2.17 -0.47 -14.12
CA VAL A 97 -2.03 -1.94 -14.00
C VAL A 97 -1.36 -2.41 -12.70
N ILE A 98 -0.73 -1.49 -11.95
CA ILE A 98 -0.03 -1.78 -10.69
C ILE A 98 -0.66 -0.95 -9.56
N TYR A 99 -0.56 0.38 -9.63
CA TYR A 99 -0.86 1.23 -8.48
C TYR A 99 -2.36 1.32 -8.17
N SER A 100 -3.20 1.50 -9.18
CA SER A 100 -4.65 1.56 -9.00
C SER A 100 -5.22 0.24 -8.44
N PRO A 101 -4.91 -0.95 -9.01
CA PRO A 101 -5.36 -2.21 -8.42
C PRO A 101 -4.90 -2.44 -6.97
N LEU A 102 -3.66 -2.04 -6.64
CA LEU A 102 -3.16 -2.10 -5.26
C LEU A 102 -3.97 -1.17 -4.35
N TYR A 103 -4.18 0.07 -4.77
CA TYR A 103 -4.92 1.08 -4.02
C TYR A 103 -6.36 0.63 -3.76
N ASP A 104 -7.07 0.16 -4.79
CA ASP A 104 -8.47 -0.22 -4.70
C ASP A 104 -8.67 -1.38 -3.71
N GLU A 105 -7.81 -2.41 -3.76
CA GLU A 105 -7.89 -3.53 -2.82
C GLU A 105 -7.48 -3.13 -1.40
N LEU A 106 -6.42 -2.33 -1.22
CA LEU A 106 -6.05 -1.82 0.11
C LEU A 106 -7.16 -0.94 0.69
N LYS A 107 -7.83 -0.15 -0.15
CA LYS A 107 -8.91 0.75 0.28
C LYS A 107 -10.14 -0.05 0.69
N ASN A 108 -10.45 -1.10 -0.06
CA ASN A 108 -11.50 -2.04 0.31
C ASN A 108 -11.15 -2.76 1.62
N LEU A 109 -9.91 -3.24 1.78
CA LEU A 109 -9.45 -3.87 3.02
C LEU A 109 -9.56 -2.90 4.21
N GLN A 110 -9.12 -1.65 4.06
CA GLN A 110 -9.28 -0.61 5.10
C GLN A 110 -10.75 -0.45 5.50
N LYS A 111 -11.66 -0.38 4.52
CA LYS A 111 -13.09 -0.29 4.81
C LYS A 111 -13.57 -1.51 5.61
N GLN A 112 -13.21 -2.71 5.20
CA GLN A 112 -13.59 -3.94 5.89
C GLN A 112 -13.05 -3.98 7.33
N LEU A 113 -11.81 -3.55 7.55
CA LEU A 113 -11.18 -3.51 8.88
C LEU A 113 -11.77 -2.43 9.80
N ASN A 114 -12.34 -1.37 9.23
CA ASN A 114 -13.09 -0.37 9.98
C ASN A 114 -14.51 -0.87 10.33
N ASP A 115 -15.15 -1.63 9.42
CA ASP A 115 -16.47 -2.22 9.65
C ASP A 115 -16.41 -3.37 10.67
N LEU A 116 -15.34 -4.18 10.63
CA LEU A 116 -15.08 -5.27 11.56
C LEU A 116 -13.64 -5.23 12.06
N GLU A 117 -13.45 -4.58 13.20
CA GLU A 117 -12.17 -4.57 13.89
C GLU A 117 -11.78 -5.97 14.37
N TYR A 118 -10.48 -6.25 14.31
CA TYR A 118 -9.85 -7.50 14.74
C TYR A 118 -10.37 -8.75 13.99
N PRO A 119 -10.27 -8.79 12.65
CA PRO A 119 -10.74 -9.95 11.90
C PRO A 119 -9.97 -11.22 12.28
N ASP A 120 -10.61 -12.37 12.17
CA ASP A 120 -9.98 -13.66 12.47
C ASP A 120 -8.75 -13.93 11.60
N ARG A 121 -8.84 -13.57 10.32
CA ARG A 121 -7.79 -13.76 9.32
C ARG A 121 -7.86 -12.72 8.22
N ILE A 122 -6.69 -12.33 7.72
CA ILE A 122 -6.51 -11.51 6.52
C ILE A 122 -5.83 -12.36 5.46
N TYR A 123 -6.36 -12.35 4.24
CA TYR A 123 -5.88 -13.19 3.14
C TYR A 123 -5.07 -12.37 2.14
N PHE A 124 -3.82 -12.76 1.93
CA PHE A 124 -2.89 -12.11 0.99
C PHE A 124 -2.70 -12.87 -0.32
N ASN A 125 -3.13 -14.13 -0.36
CA ASN A 125 -3.15 -14.96 -1.56
C ASN A 125 -4.45 -15.78 -1.56
N LYS A 126 -5.03 -15.96 -2.75
CA LYS A 126 -6.23 -16.77 -2.98
C LYS A 126 -6.01 -18.24 -2.60
N GLU A 127 -4.80 -18.76 -2.75
CA GLU A 127 -4.47 -20.15 -2.38
C GLU A 127 -4.61 -20.42 -0.87
N ASN A 128 -4.43 -19.38 -0.04
CA ASN A 128 -4.55 -19.47 1.41
C ASN A 128 -5.98 -19.22 1.90
N GLU A 129 -6.89 -18.90 0.97
CA GLU A 129 -8.32 -18.73 1.25
C GLU A 129 -8.97 -20.11 1.27
N GLY A 130 -9.38 -20.56 2.46
CA GLY A 130 -10.05 -21.86 2.61
C GLY A 130 -11.35 -21.94 1.81
N TYR A 131 -11.75 -23.15 1.41
CA TYR A 131 -12.95 -23.40 0.61
C TYR A 131 -14.28 -22.99 1.29
N HIS A 132 -14.27 -22.72 2.61
CA HIS A 132 -15.44 -22.35 3.40
C HIS A 132 -15.16 -21.15 4.32
N VAL A 133 -14.85 -19.99 3.74
CA VAL A 133 -14.86 -18.74 4.53
C VAL A 133 -16.31 -18.28 4.71
N SER A 134 -16.84 -18.46 5.91
CA SER A 134 -18.11 -17.85 6.33
C SER A 134 -17.94 -16.32 6.39
N GLY A 135 -18.79 -15.56 5.70
CA GLY A 135 -18.78 -14.09 5.68
C GLY A 135 -17.98 -13.44 4.54
N LYS A 136 -17.82 -12.11 4.58
CA LYS A 136 -16.98 -11.36 3.62
C LYS A 136 -15.51 -11.38 4.09
N PRO A 137 -14.61 -12.10 3.40
CA PRO A 137 -13.21 -12.17 3.78
C PRO A 137 -12.49 -10.83 3.60
N HIS A 138 -11.51 -10.59 4.47
CA HIS A 138 -10.57 -9.48 4.43
C HIS A 138 -9.44 -9.84 3.45
N ARG A 139 -9.48 -9.33 2.22
CA ARG A 139 -8.62 -9.78 1.11
C ARG A 139 -7.71 -8.66 0.60
N PHE A 140 -6.46 -9.02 0.30
CA PHE A 140 -5.51 -8.19 -0.44
C PHE A 140 -4.62 -9.06 -1.34
N TYR A 141 -5.11 -9.38 -2.54
CA TYR A 141 -4.48 -10.32 -3.48
C TYR A 141 -3.65 -9.62 -4.56
N ALA A 142 -3.88 -8.33 -4.77
CA ALA A 142 -3.20 -7.55 -5.80
C ALA A 142 -1.68 -7.69 -5.70
N TRP A 143 -1.12 -7.64 -4.49
CA TRP A 143 0.31 -7.80 -4.31
C TRP A 143 0.80 -9.20 -4.66
N GLY A 144 0.12 -10.25 -4.18
CA GLY A 144 0.40 -11.64 -4.57
C GLY A 144 0.40 -11.84 -6.08
N ARG A 145 -0.60 -11.30 -6.79
CA ARG A 145 -0.68 -11.37 -8.26
C ARG A 145 0.46 -10.62 -8.95
N ILE A 146 0.84 -9.44 -8.46
CA ILE A 146 1.92 -8.63 -9.04
C ILE A 146 3.28 -9.32 -8.86
N LYS A 147 3.54 -9.95 -7.71
CA LYS A 147 4.78 -10.70 -7.45
C LYS A 147 5.02 -11.82 -8.46
N LEU A 148 3.95 -12.40 -9.02
CA LEU A 148 4.01 -13.55 -9.90
C LEU A 148 4.23 -13.21 -11.38
N ASP A 149 4.23 -11.93 -11.75
CA ASP A 149 4.39 -11.52 -13.16
C ASP A 149 5.39 -10.38 -13.38
N VAL A 150 5.57 -10.02 -14.65
CA VAL A 150 6.55 -9.02 -15.10
C VAL A 150 6.35 -7.63 -14.48
N ARG A 151 5.17 -7.31 -13.95
CA ARG A 151 4.88 -6.05 -13.28
C ARG A 151 5.74 -5.88 -12.03
N TYR A 152 6.13 -6.96 -11.35
CA TYR A 152 6.99 -6.89 -10.17
C TYR A 152 8.28 -6.09 -10.43
N THR A 153 8.93 -6.32 -11.58
CA THR A 153 10.16 -5.62 -11.99
C THR A 153 9.98 -4.11 -12.18
N GLN A 154 8.74 -3.66 -12.30
CA GLN A 154 8.38 -2.27 -12.53
C GLN A 154 7.98 -1.54 -11.24
N VAL A 155 7.90 -2.25 -10.11
CA VAL A 155 7.55 -1.69 -8.81
C VAL A 155 8.82 -1.14 -8.15
N PRO A 156 8.83 0.13 -7.69
CA PRO A 156 9.98 0.67 -6.97
C PRO A 156 10.29 -0.10 -5.69
N SER A 157 11.57 -0.30 -5.39
CA SER A 157 12.03 -1.10 -4.24
C SER A 157 11.47 -0.66 -2.89
N TYR A 158 11.28 0.65 -2.67
CA TYR A 158 10.66 1.16 -1.45
C TYR A 158 9.21 0.69 -1.29
N LEU A 159 8.47 0.56 -2.40
CA LEU A 159 7.08 0.11 -2.40
C LEU A 159 7.00 -1.41 -2.27
N VAL A 160 7.95 -2.14 -2.89
CA VAL A 160 8.14 -3.59 -2.67
C VAL A 160 8.36 -3.89 -1.19
N ALA A 161 9.28 -3.18 -0.55
CA ALA A 161 9.58 -3.37 0.87
C ALA A 161 8.37 -3.07 1.76
N ALA A 162 7.62 -2.00 1.46
CA ALA A 162 6.41 -1.65 2.20
C ALA A 162 5.29 -2.68 2.05
N LEU A 163 5.05 -3.17 0.82
CA LEU A 163 4.03 -4.18 0.54
C LEU A 163 4.36 -5.53 1.17
N ASN A 164 5.62 -5.97 1.12
CA ASN A 164 6.07 -7.17 1.80
C ASN A 164 5.93 -7.06 3.32
N ASN A 165 6.37 -5.95 3.91
CA ASN A 165 6.22 -5.71 5.35
C ASN A 165 4.75 -5.64 5.79
N PHE A 166 3.86 -5.13 4.93
CA PHE A 166 2.40 -5.16 5.18
C PHE A 166 1.85 -6.59 5.16
N GLU A 167 2.21 -7.39 4.16
CA GLU A 167 1.83 -8.81 4.06
C GLU A 167 2.36 -9.63 5.25
N GLU A 168 3.65 -9.50 5.57
CA GLU A 168 4.28 -10.12 6.74
C GLU A 168 3.58 -9.69 8.04
N GLY A 169 3.24 -8.41 8.17
CA GLY A 169 2.51 -7.89 9.32
C GLY A 169 1.13 -8.53 9.49
N GLY A 170 0.39 -8.78 8.41
CA GLY A 170 -0.91 -9.44 8.50
C GLY A 170 -0.82 -10.94 8.87
N LEU A 171 0.27 -11.61 8.47
CA LEU A 171 0.57 -12.98 8.88
C LEU A 171 1.00 -13.04 10.35
N GLU A 172 1.80 -12.08 10.81
CA GLU A 172 2.21 -11.93 12.20
C GLU A 172 1.00 -11.65 13.10
N TYR A 173 0.10 -10.73 12.69
CA TYR A 173 -1.18 -10.50 13.36
C TYR A 173 -1.99 -11.79 13.54
N SER A 174 -2.14 -12.58 12.47
CA SER A 174 -2.88 -13.84 12.52
C SER A 174 -2.26 -14.83 13.50
N THR A 175 -0.92 -14.85 13.59
CA THR A 175 -0.16 -15.69 14.53
C THR A 175 -0.35 -15.23 15.98
N LEU A 176 -0.26 -13.92 16.24
CA LEU A 176 -0.48 -13.35 17.57
C LEU A 176 -1.91 -13.61 18.04
N ARG A 177 -2.89 -13.44 17.15
CA ARG A 177 -4.30 -13.71 17.44
C ARG A 177 -4.53 -15.18 17.80
N GLY A 178 -3.91 -16.11 17.06
CA GLY A 178 -3.95 -17.55 17.40
C GLY A 178 -3.34 -17.86 18.77
N LYS A 179 -2.25 -17.19 19.16
CA LYS A 179 -1.66 -17.31 20.50
C LYS A 179 -2.58 -16.76 21.59
N ALA A 180 -3.26 -15.64 21.33
CA ALA A 180 -4.22 -15.07 22.27
C ALA A 180 -5.43 -16.00 22.48
N LEU A 181 -5.95 -16.57 21.38
CA LEU A 181 -7.02 -17.56 21.43
C LEU A 181 -6.63 -18.76 22.29
N LYS A 182 -5.47 -19.37 22.01
CA LYS A 182 -4.97 -20.51 22.78
C LYS A 182 -4.77 -20.16 24.26
N GLY A 183 -4.27 -18.95 24.55
CA GLY A 183 -4.11 -18.48 25.93
C GLY A 183 -5.45 -18.39 26.68
N ILE A 184 -6.51 -17.94 26.01
CA ILE A 184 -7.86 -17.90 26.59
C ILE A 184 -8.38 -19.33 26.83
N GLU A 185 -8.20 -20.23 25.87
CA GLU A 185 -8.59 -21.65 26.00
C GLU A 185 -7.90 -22.30 27.21
N GLU A 186 -6.59 -22.09 27.37
CA GLU A 186 -5.82 -22.63 28.50
C GLU A 186 -6.30 -22.06 29.85
N GLN A 187 -6.65 -20.77 29.92
CA GLN A 187 -7.20 -20.18 31.15
C GLN A 187 -8.59 -20.73 31.48
N LEU A 188 -9.47 -20.86 30.48
CA LEU A 188 -10.79 -21.44 30.66
C LEU A 188 -10.71 -22.91 31.06
N GLU A 189 -9.79 -23.69 30.47
CA GLU A 189 -9.56 -25.07 30.87
C GLU A 189 -9.08 -25.18 32.32
N SER A 190 -8.28 -24.22 32.81
CA SER A 190 -7.80 -24.23 34.20
C SER A 190 -8.90 -24.10 35.26
N ILE A 191 -10.04 -23.52 34.89
CA ILE A 191 -11.20 -23.37 35.79
C ILE A 191 -12.25 -24.45 35.56
N SER A 192 -12.06 -25.39 34.63
CA SER A 192 -13.06 -26.41 34.29
C SER A 192 -13.48 -27.24 35.49
N SER A 193 -12.56 -27.51 36.42
CA SER A 193 -12.84 -28.26 37.65
C SER A 193 -13.78 -27.53 38.63
N GLN A 194 -13.97 -26.23 38.45
CA GLN A 194 -14.89 -25.40 39.24
C GLN A 194 -16.29 -25.34 38.62
N ILE A 195 -16.46 -25.90 37.41
CA ILE A 195 -17.73 -25.95 36.68
C ILE A 195 -18.27 -27.37 36.77
N HIS A 196 -19.27 -27.56 37.62
CA HIS A 196 -19.88 -28.86 37.93
C HIS A 196 -21.20 -29.08 37.20
N SER A 197 -21.89 -28.00 36.81
CA SER A 197 -23.16 -28.03 36.08
C SER A 197 -23.03 -28.48 34.62
N ILE A 198 -21.80 -28.57 34.09
CA ILE A 198 -21.51 -28.93 32.71
C ILE A 198 -20.54 -30.11 32.69
N GLU A 199 -20.80 -31.12 31.86
CA GLU A 199 -19.82 -32.18 31.59
C GLU A 199 -18.52 -31.58 31.07
N GLU A 200 -17.38 -31.95 31.68
CA GLU A 200 -16.06 -31.39 31.34
C GLU A 200 -15.75 -31.46 29.82
N ARG A 201 -16.15 -32.57 29.17
CA ARG A 201 -15.99 -32.73 27.71
C ARG A 201 -16.81 -31.71 26.91
N TYR A 202 -18.03 -31.41 27.36
CA TYR A 202 -18.90 -30.43 26.71
C TYR A 202 -18.34 -29.02 26.89
N PHE A 203 -17.89 -28.68 28.11
CA PHE A 203 -17.23 -27.41 28.41
C PHE A 203 -16.03 -27.19 27.49
N LYS A 204 -15.09 -28.15 27.41
CA LYS A 204 -13.91 -28.06 26.53
C LYS A 204 -14.25 -27.92 25.06
N MET A 205 -15.25 -28.65 24.57
CA MET A 205 -15.70 -28.55 23.18
C MET A 205 -16.21 -27.14 22.86
N HIS A 206 -16.99 -26.55 23.76
CA HIS A 206 -17.56 -25.21 23.57
C HIS A 206 -16.51 -24.12 23.75
N THR A 207 -15.58 -24.29 24.69
CA THR A 207 -14.40 -23.42 24.81
C THR A 207 -13.64 -23.34 23.48
N ASN A 208 -13.34 -24.47 22.83
CA ASN A 208 -12.61 -24.45 21.57
C ASN A 208 -13.40 -23.82 20.41
N VAL A 209 -14.73 -23.94 20.39
CA VAL A 209 -15.57 -23.40 19.31
C VAL A 209 -15.83 -21.91 19.49
N TYR A 210 -16.03 -21.45 20.73
CA TYR A 210 -16.54 -20.11 21.03
C TYR A 210 -15.52 -19.16 21.68
N SER A 211 -14.30 -19.61 21.99
CA SER A 211 -13.22 -18.72 22.48
C SER A 211 -12.95 -17.55 21.54
N ASN A 212 -13.28 -17.70 20.25
CA ASN A 212 -13.18 -16.63 19.27
C ASN A 212 -14.14 -15.45 19.55
N GLU A 213 -15.36 -15.74 20.03
CA GLU A 213 -16.35 -14.72 20.38
C GLU A 213 -15.90 -13.92 21.61
N PHE A 214 -15.39 -14.61 22.63
CA PHE A 214 -14.80 -13.95 23.81
C PHE A 214 -13.58 -13.11 23.45
N LEU A 215 -12.64 -13.66 22.67
CA LEU A 215 -11.47 -12.92 22.23
C LEU A 215 -11.86 -11.63 21.49
N ASN A 216 -12.85 -11.68 20.60
CA ASN A 216 -13.32 -10.50 19.87
C ASN A 216 -13.86 -9.40 20.79
N LYS A 217 -14.54 -9.75 21.89
CA LYS A 217 -14.98 -8.76 22.89
C LYS A 217 -13.81 -8.20 23.69
N LEU A 218 -12.91 -9.08 24.15
CA LEU A 218 -11.74 -8.69 24.94
C LEU A 218 -10.81 -7.75 24.18
N LEU A 219 -10.55 -8.03 22.89
CA LEU A 219 -9.74 -7.16 22.04
C LEU A 219 -10.34 -5.75 21.89
N LYS A 220 -11.66 -5.62 21.96
CA LYS A 220 -12.39 -4.34 21.94
C LYS A 220 -12.52 -3.70 23.32
N GLY A 221 -12.01 -4.32 24.38
CA GLY A 221 -12.20 -3.86 25.75
C GLY A 221 -13.65 -3.94 26.23
N ILE A 222 -14.48 -4.77 25.59
CA ILE A 222 -15.88 -4.96 25.96
C ILE A 222 -15.93 -6.02 27.05
N LYS A 223 -16.56 -5.68 28.17
CA LYS A 223 -16.80 -6.61 29.28
C LYS A 223 -17.71 -7.76 28.80
N ILE A 224 -17.35 -8.98 29.17
CA ILE A 224 -18.15 -10.18 28.92
C ILE A 224 -19.22 -10.27 30.01
N GLU A 225 -20.48 -10.23 29.60
CA GLU A 225 -21.64 -10.24 30.48
C GLU A 225 -22.19 -11.65 30.68
N THR A 226 -23.03 -11.84 31.70
CA THR A 226 -23.68 -13.12 32.00
C THR A 226 -24.40 -13.70 30.78
N VAL A 227 -25.13 -12.86 30.04
CA VAL A 227 -25.85 -13.27 28.82
C VAL A 227 -24.93 -13.86 27.75
N ASP A 228 -23.68 -13.42 27.67
CA ASP A 228 -22.71 -13.96 26.71
C ASP A 228 -22.24 -15.36 27.11
N ILE A 229 -22.04 -15.57 28.41
CA ILE A 229 -21.63 -16.85 28.99
C ILE A 229 -22.77 -17.85 28.85
N GLU A 230 -24.00 -17.46 29.19
CA GLU A 230 -25.21 -18.28 29.07
C GLU A 230 -25.51 -18.64 27.61
N LYS A 231 -25.30 -17.71 26.67
CA LYS A 231 -25.46 -18.00 25.24
C LYS A 231 -24.55 -19.13 24.75
N ILE A 232 -23.34 -19.24 25.30
CA ILE A 232 -22.34 -20.21 24.88
C ILE A 232 -22.46 -21.52 25.67
N TYR A 233 -22.69 -21.43 26.97
CA TYR A 233 -22.63 -22.56 27.90
C TYR A 233 -23.98 -23.00 28.46
N GLY A 234 -25.02 -22.16 28.36
CA GLY A 234 -26.38 -22.44 28.85
C GLY A 234 -27.28 -23.18 27.85
N VAL A 235 -26.73 -23.70 26.75
CA VAL A 235 -27.48 -24.50 25.77
C VAL A 235 -27.59 -25.94 26.29
N HIS A 236 -28.78 -26.56 26.15
CA HIS A 236 -29.12 -27.93 26.60
C HIS A 236 -29.33 -28.16 28.10
N SER A 237 -30.19 -27.36 28.73
CA SER A 237 -30.77 -27.68 30.06
C SER A 237 -29.78 -27.70 31.23
N CYS A 238 -28.55 -27.21 31.03
CA CYS A 238 -27.58 -26.97 32.09
C CYS A 238 -27.68 -25.51 32.51
N GLU A 239 -28.42 -25.24 33.59
CA GLU A 239 -28.39 -23.94 34.25
C GLU A 239 -27.06 -23.83 35.02
N LEU A 240 -26.19 -22.94 34.55
CA LEU A 240 -25.00 -22.55 35.31
C LEU A 240 -25.46 -21.89 36.61
N SER A 241 -24.84 -22.28 37.73
CA SER A 241 -25.02 -21.57 39.00
C SER A 241 -24.42 -20.15 38.94
N GLU A 242 -24.88 -19.26 39.82
CA GLU A 242 -24.32 -17.91 39.92
C GLU A 242 -22.81 -17.93 40.24
N GLU A 243 -22.35 -18.91 41.02
CA GLU A 243 -20.94 -19.11 41.34
C GLU A 243 -20.11 -19.47 40.09
N GLU A 244 -20.63 -20.34 39.23
CA GLU A 244 -19.95 -20.77 38.00
C GLU A 244 -19.90 -19.65 36.97
N ILE A 245 -21.01 -18.91 36.79
CA ILE A 245 -21.04 -17.70 35.95
C ILE A 245 -20.00 -16.70 36.46
N ARG A 246 -19.91 -16.50 37.78
CA ARG A 246 -18.92 -15.61 38.39
C ARG A 246 -17.49 -16.10 38.17
N ALA A 247 -17.23 -17.40 38.26
CA ALA A 247 -15.92 -17.98 38.00
C ALA A 247 -15.48 -17.76 36.54
N ILE A 248 -16.36 -18.06 35.58
CA ILE A 248 -16.11 -17.84 34.14
C ILE A 248 -15.93 -16.35 33.85
N SER A 249 -16.82 -15.50 34.38
CA SER A 249 -16.76 -14.05 34.18
C SER A 249 -15.47 -13.44 34.73
N ASN A 250 -15.05 -13.83 35.94
CA ASN A 250 -13.78 -13.38 36.52
C ASN A 250 -12.59 -13.86 35.69
N CYS A 251 -12.58 -15.13 35.27
CA CYS A 251 -11.53 -15.65 34.40
C CYS A 251 -11.42 -14.85 33.11
N LEU A 252 -12.55 -14.54 32.46
CA LEU A 252 -12.57 -13.82 31.19
C LEU A 252 -12.19 -12.34 31.35
N ASN A 253 -12.83 -11.63 32.28
CA ASN A 253 -12.72 -10.17 32.40
C ASN A 253 -11.49 -9.71 33.18
N GLU A 254 -10.98 -10.50 34.14
CA GLU A 254 -9.83 -10.11 34.97
C GLU A 254 -8.54 -10.81 34.52
N VAL A 255 -8.59 -12.11 34.21
CA VAL A 255 -7.39 -12.88 33.85
C VAL A 255 -7.14 -12.80 32.35
N CYS A 256 -8.09 -13.24 31.52
CA CYS A 256 -7.93 -13.30 30.07
C CYS A 256 -7.75 -11.91 29.44
N ALA A 257 -8.53 -10.91 29.87
CA ALA A 257 -8.39 -9.53 29.41
C ALA A 257 -6.98 -8.96 29.65
N ASN A 258 -6.28 -9.45 30.68
CA ASN A 258 -4.95 -9.00 31.05
C ASN A 258 -3.82 -9.87 30.52
N LEU A 259 -4.12 -10.93 29.77
CA LEU A 259 -3.09 -11.78 29.16
C LEU A 259 -2.18 -10.95 28.25
N ALA A 260 -0.87 -11.19 28.39
CA ALA A 260 0.14 -10.54 27.56
C ALA A 260 -0.12 -10.80 26.06
N SER A 261 -0.62 -11.97 25.70
CA SER A 261 -1.00 -12.33 24.32
C SER A 261 -2.16 -11.49 23.79
N VAL A 262 -3.19 -11.22 24.59
CA VAL A 262 -4.32 -10.35 24.21
C VAL A 262 -3.85 -8.91 24.01
N LYS A 263 -3.08 -8.36 24.96
CA LYS A 263 -2.49 -7.02 24.85
C LYS A 263 -1.59 -6.88 23.62
N SER A 264 -0.78 -7.90 23.33
CA SER A 264 0.08 -7.93 22.15
C SER A 264 -0.71 -7.82 20.85
N VAL A 265 -1.88 -8.44 20.76
CA VAL A 265 -2.75 -8.34 19.58
C VAL A 265 -3.30 -6.92 19.44
N GLN A 266 -3.76 -6.29 20.53
CA GLN A 266 -4.29 -4.93 20.51
C GLN A 266 -3.23 -3.92 20.06
N GLU A 267 -2.04 -3.96 20.67
CA GLU A 267 -0.92 -3.09 20.34
C GLU A 267 -0.47 -3.29 18.88
N PHE A 268 -0.32 -4.55 18.46
CA PHE A 268 0.13 -4.87 17.11
C PHE A 268 -0.91 -4.45 16.06
N TYR A 269 -2.20 -4.67 16.32
CA TYR A 269 -3.27 -4.29 15.39
C TYR A 269 -3.29 -2.78 15.16
N GLY A 270 -3.14 -1.98 16.22
CA GLY A 270 -3.02 -0.52 16.08
C GLY A 270 -1.87 -0.10 15.17
N ALA A 271 -0.69 -0.70 15.35
CA ALA A 271 0.45 -0.46 14.47
C ALA A 271 0.18 -0.91 13.02
N PHE A 272 -0.43 -2.09 12.84
CA PHE A 272 -0.78 -2.66 11.54
C PHE A 272 -1.73 -1.74 10.75
N ILE A 273 -2.76 -1.19 11.41
CA ILE A 273 -3.69 -0.23 10.80
C ILE A 273 -2.97 1.07 10.41
N THR A 274 -2.05 1.57 11.23
CA THR A 274 -1.23 2.74 10.88
C THR A 274 -0.39 2.49 9.62
N ASN A 275 0.22 1.32 9.47
CA ASN A 275 0.97 0.96 8.27
C ASN A 275 0.09 0.82 7.02
N LEU A 276 -1.11 0.22 7.15
CA LEU A 276 -2.10 0.20 6.07
C LEU A 276 -2.42 1.61 5.57
N ASN A 277 -2.67 2.54 6.51
CA ASN A 277 -3.01 3.92 6.20
C ASN A 277 -1.85 4.67 5.52
N GLU A 278 -0.62 4.46 5.99
CA GLU A 278 0.58 5.06 5.38
C GLU A 278 0.84 4.52 3.96
N LEU A 279 0.66 3.21 3.75
CA LEU A 279 0.78 2.58 2.44
C LEU A 279 -0.28 3.12 1.45
N LEU A 280 -1.54 3.20 1.90
CA LEU A 280 -2.64 3.80 1.13
C LEU A 280 -2.34 5.24 0.72
N SER A 281 -1.88 6.06 1.68
CA SER A 281 -1.54 7.46 1.43
C SER A 281 -0.39 7.58 0.42
N GLY A 282 0.66 6.77 0.57
CA GLY A 282 1.80 6.77 -0.35
C GLY A 282 1.41 6.41 -1.79
N ILE A 283 0.59 5.38 -1.97
CA ILE A 283 0.11 4.96 -3.29
C ILE A 283 -0.84 6.02 -3.88
N GLU A 284 -1.72 6.61 -3.07
CA GLU A 284 -2.63 7.68 -3.51
C GLU A 284 -1.87 8.91 -4.04
N ILE A 285 -0.85 9.36 -3.30
CA ILE A 285 0.01 10.48 -3.72
C ILE A 285 0.65 10.16 -5.08
N LEU A 286 1.15 8.92 -5.25
CA LEU A 286 1.77 8.48 -6.49
C LEU A 286 0.78 8.48 -7.67
N ILE A 287 -0.42 7.95 -7.46
CA ILE A 287 -1.50 7.94 -8.46
C ILE A 287 -1.87 9.37 -8.87
N ARG A 288 -2.15 10.25 -7.90
CA ARG A 288 -2.53 11.65 -8.16
C ARG A 288 -1.43 12.41 -8.88
N PHE A 289 -0.17 12.18 -8.51
CA PHE A 289 0.96 12.77 -9.21
C PHE A 289 1.02 12.35 -10.67
N ILE A 290 0.87 11.05 -10.94
CA ILE A 290 0.89 10.53 -12.31
C ILE A 290 -0.25 11.11 -13.13
N GLN A 291 -1.47 11.11 -12.59
CA GLN A 291 -2.64 11.71 -13.24
C GLN A 291 -2.38 13.18 -13.60
N LYS A 292 -1.95 13.99 -12.63
CA LYS A 292 -1.72 15.43 -12.80
C LYS A 292 -0.61 15.74 -13.80
N LYS A 293 0.52 15.03 -13.71
CA LYS A 293 1.72 15.32 -14.52
C LYS A 293 1.64 14.72 -15.93
N PHE A 294 1.05 13.54 -16.08
CA PHE A 294 1.18 12.75 -17.31
C PHE A 294 -0.15 12.51 -18.05
N GLU A 295 -1.31 12.64 -17.40
CA GLU A 295 -2.62 12.43 -18.06
C GLU A 295 -3.29 13.76 -18.41
N TYR A 296 -3.43 14.68 -17.45
CA TYR A 296 -4.10 15.97 -17.69
C TYR A 296 -3.34 16.95 -18.59
N GLN A 297 -2.01 16.81 -18.72
CA GLN A 297 -1.23 17.63 -19.66
C GLN A 297 -1.38 17.20 -21.13
N ASN A 298 -1.79 15.94 -21.38
CA ASN A 298 -1.96 15.41 -22.73
C ASN A 298 -3.37 15.64 -23.31
N THR A 299 -4.33 16.10 -22.51
CA THR A 299 -5.72 16.38 -22.95
C THR A 299 -5.95 17.83 -23.40
N LYS A 300 -4.93 18.70 -23.30
CA LYS A 300 -4.97 20.13 -23.67
C LYS A 300 -4.26 20.43 -25.01
N ILE A 301 -3.99 19.42 -25.82
CA ILE A 301 -3.46 19.57 -27.18
C ILE A 301 -4.61 19.36 -28.16
#